data_AF-A0AAD8KE85-F1
#
_entry.id   AF-A0AAD8KE85-F1
#
_cell.length_a   1.000
_cell.length_b   1.000
_cell.length_c   1.000
_cell.angle_alpha   90.00
_cell.angle_beta   90.00
_cell.angle_gamma   90.00
#
_symmetry.space_group_name_H-M   'P 1'
#
loop_
_entity.id
_entity.type
_entity.pdbx_description
1 polymer ?
#
loop_
_entity_poly.entity_id
_entity_poly.type
_entity_poly.pdbx_seq_one_letter_code
_entity_poly.pdbx_strand_id
1 'polypeptide(L)'
;MGAYAEEQILPTDKVVPVPSSVDPIVAASVMLKGMTAQYLLCHSFKVERGHTILVHAAAGGVGSLLCQWANALGAIVIETV
;
A
#
# COMPACT_ATOMS: atom_id res chain seq x y z
N MET A 1 -14.43 -14.95 9.53
CA MET A 1 -15.01 -13.98 10.48
C MET A 1 -13.92 -12.96 10.75
N GLY A 2 -14.13 -11.69 10.41
CA GLY A 2 -13.05 -10.71 10.21
C GLY A 2 -13.57 -9.28 10.32
N ALA A 3 -12.94 -8.32 9.62
CA ALA A 3 -13.20 -6.88 9.77
C ALA A 3 -14.62 -6.39 9.40
N TYR A 4 -15.48 -7.23 8.82
CA TYR A 4 -16.90 -6.91 8.60
C TYR A 4 -17.72 -7.22 9.85
N ALA A 5 -17.56 -6.36 10.86
CA ALA A 5 -18.27 -6.38 12.12
C ALA A 5 -18.34 -4.94 12.67
N GLU A 6 -19.31 -4.65 13.54
CA GLU A 6 -19.38 -3.35 14.23
C GLU A 6 -18.24 -3.19 15.23
N GLU A 7 -17.84 -4.28 15.89
CA GLU A 7 -16.74 -4.31 16.85
C GLU A 7 -15.92 -5.60 16.70
N GLN A 8 -14.64 -5.53 17.06
CA GLN A 8 -13.74 -6.69 17.10
C GLN A 8 -12.67 -6.52 18.18
N ILE A 9 -12.28 -7.63 18.81
CA ILE A 9 -11.16 -7.69 19.74
C ILE A 9 -9.89 -7.95 18.92
N LEU A 10 -8.91 -7.05 19.01
CA LEU A 10 -7.62 -7.15 18.33
C LEU A 10 -6.46 -7.11 19.33
N PRO A 11 -5.38 -7.89 19.09
CA PRO A 11 -4.13 -7.69 19.82
C PRO A 11 -3.57 -6.28 19.59
N THR A 12 -3.01 -5.67 20.64
CA THR A 12 -2.47 -4.30 20.59
C THR A 12 -1.33 -4.14 19.58
N ASP A 13 -0.56 -5.19 19.31
CA ASP A 13 0.52 -5.19 18.31
C ASP A 13 0.02 -5.26 16.86
N LYS A 14 -1.29 -5.43 16.65
CA LYS A 14 -1.93 -5.46 15.32
C LYS A 14 -2.63 -4.15 14.95
N VAL A 15 -2.65 -3.17 15.85
CA VAL A 15 -3.23 -1.84 15.59
C VAL A 15 -2.14 -0.80 15.37
N VAL A 16 -2.45 0.21 14.55
CA VAL A 16 -1.57 1.36 14.31
C VAL A 16 -2.34 2.65 14.58
N PRO A 17 -1.69 3.67 15.16
CA PRO A 17 -2.34 4.96 15.36
C PRO A 17 -2.59 5.63 14.00
N VAL A 18 -3.81 6.10 13.77
CA VAL A 18 -4.13 6.92 12.59
C VAL A 18 -3.76 8.37 12.90
N PRO A 19 -2.90 9.02 12.10
CA PRO A 19 -2.58 10.43 12.29
C PRO A 19 -3.83 11.31 12.20
N SER A 20 -3.92 12.37 13.01
CA SER A 20 -5.08 13.28 13.03
C SER A 20 -5.32 14.03 11.71
N SER A 21 -4.31 14.11 10.85
CA SER A 21 -4.40 14.71 9.51
C SER A 21 -5.00 13.76 8.46
N VAL A 22 -5.27 12.50 8.80
CA VAL A 22 -5.76 11.48 7.87
C VAL A 22 -7.20 11.11 8.23
N ASP A 23 -8.10 11.22 7.25
CA ASP A 23 -9.49 10.82 7.41
C ASP A 23 -9.60 9.31 7.73
N PRO A 24 -10.41 8.88 8.72
CA PRO A 24 -10.54 7.47 9.09
C PRO A 24 -10.99 6.54 7.95
N ILE A 25 -11.84 7.01 7.04
CA ILE A 25 -12.29 6.25 5.87
C ILE A 25 -11.11 6.03 4.92
N VAL A 26 -10.29 7.06 4.72
CA VAL A 26 -9.06 6.94 3.93
C VAL A 26 -8.11 5.94 4.58
N ALA A 27 -7.86 6.05 5.88
CA ALA A 27 -6.99 5.11 6.62
C ALA A 27 -7.46 3.65 6.46
N ALA A 28 -8.75 3.39 6.68
CA ALA A 28 -9.34 2.06 6.50
C ALA A 28 -9.18 1.53 5.07
N SER A 29 -9.27 2.41 4.06
CA SER A 29 -9.16 2.01 2.65
C SER A 29 -7.73 1.64 2.22
N VAL A 30 -6.69 2.19 2.87
CA VAL A 30 -5.28 2.09 2.42
C VAL A 30 -4.46 1.02 3.12
N MET A 31 -4.82 0.58 4.33
CA MET A 31 -3.95 -0.27 5.15
C MET A 31 -3.46 -1.53 4.43
N LEU A 32 -4.38 -2.40 3.98
CA LEU A 32 -3.99 -3.67 3.34
C LEU A 32 -3.22 -3.44 2.03
N LYS A 33 -3.73 -2.55 1.17
CA LYS A 33 -3.11 -2.26 -0.14
C LYS A 33 -1.73 -1.58 0.00
N GLY A 34 -1.58 -0.71 0.99
CA GLY A 34 -0.32 -0.04 1.31
C GLY A 34 0.72 -1.01 1.87
N MET A 35 0.33 -1.94 2.75
CA MET A 35 1.22 -2.98 3.26
C MET A 35 1.73 -3.89 2.13
N THR A 36 0.87 -4.27 1.19
CA THR A 36 1.29 -5.06 0.01
C THR A 36 2.27 -4.28 -0.86
N ALA A 37 1.98 -3.01 -1.16
CA ALA A 37 2.90 -2.16 -1.93
C ALA A 37 4.26 -2.02 -1.22
N GLN A 38 4.26 -1.77 0.09
CA GLN A 38 5.48 -1.67 0.91
C GLN A 38 6.30 -2.95 0.85
N TYR A 39 5.65 -4.11 1.03
CA TYR A 39 6.34 -5.39 1.02
C TYR A 39 6.99 -5.68 -0.33
N LEU A 40 6.29 -5.40 -1.43
CA LEU A 40 6.82 -5.61 -2.78
C LEU A 40 7.99 -4.67 -3.10
N LEU A 41 7.88 -3.39 -2.73
CA LEU A 41 8.89 -2.37 -3.06
C LEU A 41 10.11 -2.36 -2.14
N CYS A 42 9.98 -2.88 -0.91
CA CYS A 42 11.04 -2.76 0.10
C CYS A 42 11.60 -4.10 0.59
N HIS A 43 10.79 -5.18 0.56
CA HIS A 43 11.17 -6.45 1.18
C HIS A 43 11.36 -7.59 0.16
N SER A 44 10.50 -7.68 -0.85
CA SER A 44 10.64 -8.70 -1.91
C SER A 44 11.79 -8.36 -2.84
N PHE A 45 11.84 -7.10 -3.27
CA PHE A 45 12.98 -6.52 -3.97
C PHE A 45 13.08 -5.07 -3.52
N LYS A 46 14.28 -4.65 -3.10
CA LYS A 46 14.49 -3.26 -2.68
C LYS A 46 14.57 -2.37 -3.92
N VAL A 47 13.45 -1.73 -4.25
CA VAL A 47 13.37 -0.79 -5.37
C VAL A 47 14.16 0.47 -5.03
N GLU A 48 15.02 0.89 -5.96
CA GLU A 48 15.88 2.05 -5.83
C GLU A 48 15.81 2.86 -7.13
N ARG A 49 16.33 4.09 -7.08
CA ARG A 49 16.32 5.02 -8.20
C ARG A 49 16.97 4.39 -9.44
N GLY A 50 16.32 4.56 -10.60
CA GLY A 50 16.81 4.05 -11.88
C GLY A 50 16.44 2.61 -12.20
N HIS A 51 15.84 1.86 -11.25
CA HIS A 51 15.22 0.58 -11.58
C HIS A 51 13.99 0.79 -12.47
N THR A 52 13.79 -0.11 -13.44
CA THR A 52 12.58 -0.18 -14.25
C THR A 52 11.71 -1.32 -13.76
N ILE A 53 10.43 -1.04 -13.51
CA ILE A 53 9.46 -2.03 -13.02
C ILE A 53 8.22 -2.08 -13.93
N LEU A 54 7.65 -3.28 -14.08
CA LEU A 54 6.36 -3.49 -14.74
C LEU A 54 5.28 -3.72 -13.68
N VAL A 55 4.22 -2.91 -13.71
CA VAL A 55 3.08 -3.01 -12.80
C VAL A 55 1.84 -3.37 -13.59
N HIS A 56 1.27 -4.53 -13.30
CA HIS A 56 -0.01 -4.95 -13.87
C HIS A 56 -1.19 -4.38 -13.09
N ALA A 57 -2.29 -4.12 -13.80
CA ALA A 57 -3.51 -3.53 -13.26
C ALA A 57 -3.21 -2.27 -12.42
N ALA A 58 -2.42 -1.34 -12.98
CA ALA A 58 -1.92 -0.15 -12.29
C ALA A 58 -3.05 0.76 -11.77
N ALA A 59 -4.20 0.77 -12.44
CA ALA A 59 -5.39 1.49 -11.98
C ALA A 59 -6.16 0.79 -10.84
N GLY A 60 -5.74 -0.41 -10.43
CA GLY A 60 -6.37 -1.20 -9.39
C GLY A 60 -6.04 -0.73 -7.96
N GLY A 61 -6.59 -1.43 -6.97
CA GLY A 61 -6.44 -1.09 -5.56
C GLY A 61 -4.97 -0.98 -5.12
N VAL A 62 -4.16 -2.03 -5.35
CA VAL A 62 -2.73 -2.01 -5.01
C VAL A 62 -1.92 -1.20 -6.00
N GLY A 63 -2.18 -1.37 -7.30
CA GLY A 63 -1.44 -0.72 -8.38
C GLY A 63 -1.36 0.80 -8.21
N SER A 64 -2.49 1.42 -7.85
CA SER A 64 -2.58 2.88 -7.70
C SER A 64 -1.64 3.43 -6.63
N LEU A 65 -1.46 2.73 -5.51
CA LEU A 65 -0.50 3.12 -4.47
C LEU A 65 0.93 2.72 -4.81
N LEU A 66 1.11 1.52 -5.37
CA LEU A 66 2.42 0.98 -5.71
C LEU A 66 3.12 1.85 -6.75
N CYS A 67 2.43 2.25 -7.82
CA CYS A 67 2.99 3.11 -8.86
C CYS A 67 3.43 4.48 -8.31
N GLN A 68 2.59 5.11 -7.49
CA GLN A 68 2.92 6.40 -6.86
C GLN A 68 4.15 6.29 -5.95
N TRP A 69 4.24 5.23 -5.15
CA TRP A 69 5.38 5.02 -4.26
C TRP A 69 6.65 4.67 -5.04
N ALA A 70 6.57 3.79 -6.04
CA ALA A 70 7.71 3.46 -6.90
C ALA A 70 8.27 4.70 -7.62
N ASN A 71 7.39 5.56 -8.13
CA ASN A 71 7.79 6.84 -8.73
C ASN A 71 8.47 7.75 -7.69
N ALA A 72 7.93 7.84 -6.47
CA ALA A 72 8.57 8.60 -5.38
C ALA A 72 9.95 8.07 -4.98
N LEU A 73 10.22 6.77 -5.18
CA LEU A 73 11.55 6.16 -5.01
C LEU A 73 12.49 6.40 -6.20
N GLY A 74 12.00 7.00 -7.29
CA GLY A 74 12.76 7.30 -8.50
C GLY A 74 12.88 6.12 -9.47
N ALA A 75 11.99 5.14 -9.38
CA ALA A 75 11.89 4.05 -10.35
C ALA A 75 11.15 4.50 -11.62
N ILE A 76 11.46 3.86 -12.74
CA ILE A 76 10.75 4.00 -14.01
C ILE A 76 9.63 2.96 -14.02
N VAL A 77 8.38 3.41 -14.00
CA VAL A 77 7.20 2.54 -13.92
C VAL A 77 6.60 2.35 -15.31
N ILE A 78 6.47 1.09 -15.73
CA ILE A 78 5.71 0.68 -16.92
C ILE A 78 4.41 0.05 -16.42
N GLU A 79 3.28 0.46 -16.98
CA GLU A 79 1.95 0.12 -16.46
C GLU A 79 1.13 -0.64 -17.49
N THR A 80 0.33 -1.61 -17.01
CA THR A 80 -0.82 -2.14 -17.76
C THR A 80 -2.10 -1.84 -16.99
N VAL A 81 -3.19 -1.61 -17.73
CA VAL A 81 -4.52 -1.34 -17.16
C VAL A 81 -5.41 -2.57 -17.19
#